data_AF-A0ABD0RRI3-F1
#
_entry.id   AF-A0ABD0RRI3-F1
#
_cell.length_a   1.000
_cell.length_b   1.000
_cell.length_c   1.000
_cell.angle_alpha   90.00
_cell.angle_beta   90.00
_cell.angle_gamma   90.00
#
_symmetry.space_group_name_H-M   'P 1'
#
loop_
_entity.id
_entity.type
_entity.pdbx_description
1 polymer ?
#
loop_
_entity_poly.entity_id
_entity_poly.type
_entity_poly.pdbx_seq_one_letter_code
_entity_poly.pdbx_strand_id
1 'polypeptide(L)'
;FGGGYVVTMKIKAEKPGIPPDLVPAESFMESSFPGCIQREKHYNTLQYEIAAASLARVFQLVLTNKERLNIEDYSVSQTTLDQ
;
A
#
# COMPACT_ATOMS: atom_id res chain seq x y z
N PHE A 1 20.41 9.05 -1.69
CA PHE A 1 19.72 7.89 -2.28
C PHE A 1 18.53 7.55 -1.41
N GLY A 2 17.33 7.95 -1.83
CA GLY A 2 16.09 7.70 -1.09
C GLY A 2 15.77 6.22 -1.13
N GLY A 3 15.99 5.53 -0.01
CA GLY A 3 15.93 4.07 0.10
C GLY A 3 14.52 3.52 0.34
N GLY A 4 13.49 4.27 -0.05
CA GLY A 4 12.11 3.92 0.26
C GLY A 4 11.13 4.25 -0.85
N TYR A 5 9.91 3.77 -0.65
CA TYR A 5 8.79 4.00 -1.56
C TYR A 5 7.56 4.41 -0.77
N VAL A 6 6.74 5.25 -1.39
CA VAL A 6 5.37 5.48 -0.98
C VAL A 6 4.49 4.55 -1.80
N VAL A 7 3.77 3.67 -1.12
CA VAL A 7 2.77 2.78 -1.70
C VAL A 7 1.40 3.35 -1.36
N THR A 8 0.61 3.68 -2.36
CA THR A 8 -0.81 4.05 -2.18
C THR A 8 -1.68 2.93 -2.73
N MET A 9 -2.68 2.52 -1.96
CA MET A 9 -3.64 1.49 -2.36
C MET A 9 -5.06 2.03 -2.16
N LYS A 10 -5.92 1.80 -3.15
CA LYS A 10 -7.34 2.10 -3.08
C LYS A 10 -8.11 0.79 -3.00
N ILE A 11 -8.82 0.58 -1.90
CA ILE A 11 -9.57 -0.65 -1.62
C ILE A 11 -10.98 -0.52 -2.16
N LYS A 12 -11.44 -1.56 -2.85
CA LYS A 12 -12.81 -1.67 -3.36
C LYS A 12 -13.73 -2.10 -2.22
N ALA A 13 -14.87 -1.43 -2.08
CA ALA A 13 -15.92 -1.90 -1.19
C ALA A 13 -16.59 -3.16 -1.74
N GLU A 14 -16.93 -4.09 -0.86
CA GLU A 14 -17.63 -5.32 -1.25
C GLU A 14 -19.02 -5.02 -1.83
N LYS A 15 -19.67 -3.96 -1.35
CA LYS A 15 -21.01 -3.52 -1.78
C LYS A 15 -21.08 -2.00 -1.89
N PRO A 16 -21.91 -1.46 -2.81
CA PRO A 16 -22.14 -0.03 -2.91
C PRO A 16 -22.73 0.52 -1.60
N GLY A 17 -22.25 1.68 -1.15
CA GLY A 17 -22.76 2.36 0.04
C GLY A 17 -22.25 1.80 1.38
N ILE A 18 -21.40 0.78 1.36
CA ILE A 18 -20.71 0.26 2.55
C ILE A 18 -19.23 0.69 2.47
N PRO A 19 -18.61 1.14 3.58
CA PRO A 19 -17.18 1.40 3.59
C PRO A 19 -16.39 0.11 3.32
N PRO A 20 -15.26 0.17 2.59
CA PRO A 20 -14.44 -1.01 2.37
C PRO A 20 -13.77 -1.47 3.66
N ASP A 21 -13.55 -2.79 3.76
CA ASP A 21 -12.72 -3.34 4.81
C ASP A 21 -11.24 -3.14 4.47
N LEU A 22 -10.58 -2.28 5.25
CA LEU A 22 -9.17 -1.94 5.09
C LEU A 22 -8.25 -2.89 5.85
N VAL A 23 -8.76 -3.61 6.84
CA VAL A 23 -7.96 -4.42 7.79
C VAL A 23 -7.07 -5.45 7.08
N PRO A 24 -7.53 -6.18 6.04
CA PRO A 24 -6.69 -7.15 5.33
C PRO A 24 -5.50 -6.49 4.63
N ALA A 25 -5.69 -5.29 4.08
CA ALA A 25 -4.64 -4.54 3.39
C ALA A 25 -3.66 -3.92 4.40
N GLU A 26 -4.14 -3.41 5.53
CA GLU A 26 -3.29 -2.91 6.62
C GLU A 26 -2.38 -4.05 7.15
N SER A 27 -2.98 -5.19 7.48
CA SER A 27 -2.26 -6.37 7.99
C SER A 27 -1.23 -6.91 6.99
N PHE A 28 -1.56 -6.88 5.69
CA PHE A 28 -0.64 -7.26 4.63
C PHE A 28 0.58 -6.35 4.58
N MET A 29 0.39 -5.03 4.69
CA MET A 29 1.49 -4.07 4.65
C MET A 29 2.42 -4.25 5.84
N GLU A 30 1.87 -4.35 7.05
CA GLU A 30 2.65 -4.54 8.28
C GLU A 30 3.44 -5.85 8.26
N SER A 31 2.84 -6.93 7.74
CA SER A 31 3.52 -8.23 7.64
C SER A 31 4.52 -8.32 6.49
N SER A 32 4.28 -7.64 5.37
CA SER A 32 5.13 -7.74 4.16
C SER A 32 6.29 -6.76 4.19
N PHE A 33 6.13 -5.64 4.88
CA PHE A 33 7.11 -4.56 4.99
C PHE A 33 7.28 -4.17 6.46
N PRO A 34 8.02 -4.96 7.26
CA PRO A 34 8.28 -4.63 8.66
C PRO A 34 8.89 -3.24 8.81
N GLY A 35 8.30 -2.41 9.67
CA GLY A 35 8.71 -1.02 9.87
C GLY A 35 8.13 -0.05 8.85
N CYS A 36 7.14 -0.46 8.03
CA CYS A 36 6.37 0.48 7.23
C CYS A 36 5.64 1.51 8.11
N ILE A 37 5.52 2.74 7.61
CA ILE A 37 4.84 3.82 8.31
C ILE A 37 3.56 4.15 7.53
N GLN A 38 2.40 4.01 8.17
CA GLN A 38 1.14 4.47 7.60
C GLN A 38 1.09 6.00 7.62
N ARG A 39 1.02 6.60 6.44
CA ARG A 39 0.97 8.07 6.25
C ARG A 39 -0.46 8.58 6.15
N GLU A 40 -1.31 7.84 5.46
CA GLU A 40 -2.71 8.21 5.25
C GLU A 40 -3.64 7.00 5.38
N LYS A 41 -4.81 7.24 5.96
CA LYS A 41 -5.96 6.35 5.95
C LYS A 41 -7.21 7.20 5.76
N HIS A 42 -7.78 7.16 4.57
CA HIS A 42 -8.93 7.99 4.22
C HIS A 42 -9.96 7.22 3.40
N TYR A 43 -11.13 6.95 3.99
CA TYR A 43 -12.26 6.22 3.41
C TYR A 43 -11.90 4.84 2.82
N ASN A 44 -11.29 4.81 1.64
CA ASN A 44 -10.85 3.61 0.97
C ASN A 44 -9.38 3.63 0.53
N THR A 45 -8.66 4.70 0.83
CA THR A 45 -7.26 4.87 0.48
C THR A 45 -6.38 4.62 1.69
N LEU A 46 -5.36 3.81 1.48
CA LEU A 46 -4.26 3.60 2.41
C LEU A 46 -2.96 4.06 1.75
N GLN A 47 -2.12 4.76 2.49
CA GLN A 47 -0.79 5.15 2.05
C GLN A 47 0.25 4.75 3.07
N TYR A 48 1.31 4.10 2.61
CA TYR A 48 2.43 3.68 3.43
C TYR A 48 3.74 4.16 2.85
N GLU A 49 4.63 4.59 3.73
CA GLU A 49 6.04 4.71 3.43
C GLU A 49 6.75 3.42 3.86
N ILE A 50 7.52 2.83 2.95
CA ILE A 50 8.27 1.60 3.20
C ILE A 50 9.74 1.82 2.89
N ALA A 51 10.62 1.35 3.77
CA ALA A 51 12.03 1.20 3.45
C ALA A 51 12.18 -0.10 2.64
N ALA A 52 12.52 0.00 1.35
CA ALA A 52 12.71 -1.18 0.52
C ALA A 52 13.85 -0.98 -0.49
N ALA A 53 14.62 -2.04 -0.69
CA ALA A 53 15.76 -2.02 -1.60
C ALA A 53 15.37 -2.19 -3.08
N SER A 54 14.12 -2.60 -3.38
CA SER A 54 13.71 -2.94 -4.75
C SER A 54 12.25 -2.58 -5.05
N LEU A 55 12.07 -1.65 -5.99
CA LEU A 55 10.77 -1.29 -6.56
C LEU A 55 10.04 -2.51 -7.16
N ALA A 56 10.76 -3.38 -7.87
CA ALA A 56 10.19 -4.58 -8.48
C ALA A 56 9.58 -5.52 -7.44
N ARG A 57 10.23 -5.69 -6.28
CA ARG A 57 9.70 -6.50 -5.19
C ARG A 57 8.42 -5.91 -4.60
N VAL A 58 8.37 -4.60 -4.43
CA VAL A 58 7.17 -3.89 -3.95
C VAL A 58 6.00 -4.11 -4.93
N PHE A 59 6.24 -3.87 -6.23
CA PHE A 59 5.24 -4.08 -7.27
C PHE A 59 4.74 -5.53 -7.30
N GLN A 60 5.64 -6.51 -7.27
CA GLN A 60 5.27 -7.91 -7.31
C GLN A 60 4.39 -8.30 -6.11
N LEU A 61 4.75 -7.87 -4.89
CA LEU A 61 3.97 -8.17 -3.69
C LEU A 61 2.56 -7.58 -3.74
N VAL A 62 2.43 -6.31 -4.15
CA VAL A 62 1.12 -5.65 -4.28
C VAL A 62 0.30 -6.33 -5.38
N LEU A 63 0.90 -6.60 -6.54
CA LEU A 63 0.23 -7.21 -7.69
C LEU A 63 -0.29 -8.62 -7.38
N THR A 64 0.55 -9.49 -6.79
CA THR A 64 0.16 -10.87 -6.46
C THR A 64 -0.93 -10.94 -5.39
N ASN A 65 -1.09 -9.90 -4.57
CA ASN A 65 -2.12 -9.86 -3.53
C ASN A 65 -3.33 -8.98 -3.88
N LYS A 66 -3.33 -8.34 -5.07
CA LYS A 66 -4.33 -7.35 -5.48
C LYS A 66 -5.76 -7.85 -5.31
N GLU A 67 -6.08 -9.03 -5.86
CA GLU A 67 -7.42 -9.61 -5.81
C GLU A 67 -7.80 -10.03 -4.39
N ARG A 68 -6.89 -10.69 -3.66
CA ARG A 68 -7.11 -11.14 -2.28
C ARG A 68 -7.42 -9.98 -1.33
N LEU A 69 -6.83 -8.82 -1.59
CA LEU A 69 -6.97 -7.61 -0.78
C LEU A 69 -8.04 -6.65 -1.30
N ASN A 70 -8.78 -7.02 -2.34
CA ASN A 70 -9.76 -6.16 -3.01
C ASN A 70 -9.18 -4.79 -3.42
N ILE A 71 -7.91 -4.74 -3.83
CA ILE A 71 -7.29 -3.48 -4.30
C ILE A 71 -7.87 -3.14 -5.68
N GLU A 72 -8.55 -2.00 -5.79
CA GLU A 72 -9.06 -1.46 -7.06
C GLU A 72 -7.91 -0.90 -7.89
N ASP A 73 -7.12 -0.03 -7.26
CA ASP A 73 -6.02 0.71 -7.86
C ASP A 73 -4.85 0.84 -6.87
N TYR A 74 -3.64 0.96 -7.39
CA TYR A 74 -2.46 1.19 -6.56
C TYR A 74 -1.38 1.98 -7.32
N SER A 75 -0.57 2.72 -6.57
CA SER A 75 0.60 3.41 -7.08
C SER A 75 1.80 3.20 -6.16
N VAL A 76 3.00 3.22 -6.75
CA VAL A 76 4.26 3.15 -6.02
C VAL A 76 5.17 4.24 -6.54
N SER A 77 5.60 5.13 -5.65
CA SER A 77 6.48 6.26 -5.97
C SER A 77 7.72 6.20 -5.10
N GLN A 78 8.89 6.55 -5.63
CA GLN A 78 10.11 6.62 -4.82
C GLN A 78 10.05 7.83 -3.89
N THR A 79 10.44 7.67 -2.61
CA THR A 79 10.70 8.84 -1.77
C THR A 79 11.98 9.50 -2.25
N THR A 80 11.88 10.72 -2.77
CA THR A 80 13.06 11.56 -2.93
C THR A 80 13.53 11.95 -1.53
N LEU A 81 14.82 11.76 -1.23
CA LEU A 81 15.44 12.54 -0.17
C LEU A 81 15.31 13.99 -0.63
N ASP A 82 14.51 14.78 0.08
CA ASP A 82 14.54 16.24 -0.02
C ASP A 82 16.01 16.65 0.13
N GLN A 83 16.52 17.40 -0.84
CA GLN A 83 17.93 17.76 -0.96
C GLN A 83 18.15 19.19 -0.50
#